data_AF-A0AAU3PRB9-F1
#
_entry.id   AF-A0AAU3PRB9-F1
#
_cell.length_a   1.000
_cell.length_b   1.000
_cell.length_c   1.000
_cell.angle_alpha   90.00
_cell.angle_beta   90.00
_cell.angle_gamma   90.00
#
_symmetry.space_group_name_H-M   'P 1'
#
loop_
_entity.id
_entity.type
_entity.pdbx_description
1 polymer ?
#
loop_
_entity_poly.entity_id
_entity_poly.type
_entity_poly.pdbx_seq_one_letter_code
_entity_poly.pdbx_strand_id
1 'polypeptide(L)'
;MTDANPIRISTVLEWKLSAAQRLPTELSSLASTIETDVEAANREVQNSRDFFDSAAGDAMRSRFEVDRRNALATVDAIDSMAAPVREVTSLFDTATATIKDTVRKIEASEYQLFYKDDGRCCRESR
;
A
#
# COMPACT_ATOMS: atom_id res chain seq x y z
N MET A 1 -7.56 -27.66 3.38
CA MET A 1 -6.30 -27.12 3.93
C MET A 1 -6.56 -26.70 5.36
N THR A 2 -6.34 -27.61 6.31
CA THR A 2 -6.28 -27.29 7.73
C THR A 2 -4.80 -27.07 8.02
N ASP A 3 -4.37 -25.81 8.03
CA ASP A 3 -2.98 -25.49 8.34
C ASP A 3 -2.62 -26.00 9.74
N ALA A 4 -1.47 -26.65 9.85
CA ALA A 4 -0.98 -27.32 11.06
C ALA A 4 -0.61 -26.35 12.21
N ASN A 5 -0.83 -25.04 12.03
CA ASN A 5 -0.65 -24.02 13.06
C ASN A 5 -1.72 -22.93 12.92
N PRO A 6 -2.80 -22.95 13.74
CA PRO A 6 -3.77 -21.86 13.74
C PRO A 6 -3.09 -20.55 14.16
N ILE A 7 -3.48 -19.45 13.50
CA ILE A 7 -3.06 -18.09 13.89
C ILE A 7 -3.54 -17.83 15.32
N ARG A 8 -2.63 -17.37 16.18
CA ARG A 8 -2.92 -17.10 17.60
C ARG A 8 -3.33 -15.65 17.82
N ILE A 9 -4.13 -15.40 18.86
CA ILE A 9 -4.55 -14.05 19.26
C ILE A 9 -3.33 -13.18 19.54
N SER A 10 -2.35 -13.69 20.28
CA SER A 10 -1.07 -13.04 20.55
C SER A 10 -0.36 -12.57 19.28
N THR A 11 -0.28 -13.44 18.27
CA THR A 11 0.32 -13.13 16.96
C THR A 11 -0.39 -11.97 16.26
N VAL A 12 -1.74 -11.96 16.28
CA VAL A 12 -2.51 -10.86 15.66
C VAL A 12 -2.34 -9.55 16.41
N LEU A 13 -2.30 -9.59 17.74
CA LEU A 13 -2.11 -8.40 18.57
C LEU A 13 -0.71 -7.76 18.40
N GLU A 14 0.28 -8.54 17.99
CA GLU A 14 1.65 -8.10 17.72
C GLU A 14 1.87 -7.57 16.30
N TRP A 15 0.88 -7.68 15.40
CA TRP A 15 1.03 -7.19 14.03
C TRP A 15 1.30 -5.68 13.97
N LYS A 16 2.40 -5.31 13.30
CA LYS A 16 2.79 -3.92 13.04
C LYS A 16 2.47 -3.56 11.60
N LEU A 17 1.31 -2.94 11.37
CA LEU A 17 0.84 -2.58 10.03
C LEU A 17 1.33 -1.20 9.56
N SER A 18 2.06 -0.46 10.38
CA SER A 18 2.47 0.93 10.09
C SER A 18 3.25 1.08 8.78
N ALA A 19 4.13 0.13 8.45
CA ALA A 19 4.87 0.15 7.19
C ALA A 19 3.92 -0.06 5.98
N ALA A 20 2.99 -1.01 6.09
CA ALA A 20 2.01 -1.31 5.05
C ALA A 20 0.98 -0.17 4.87
N GLN A 21 0.66 0.56 5.94
CA GLN A 21 -0.18 1.76 5.89
C GLN A 21 0.50 2.93 5.19
N ARG A 22 1.83 3.09 5.38
CA ARG A 22 2.62 4.18 4.78
C ARG A 22 2.98 3.94 3.33
N LEU A 23 3.27 2.70 2.95
CA LEU A 23 3.77 2.35 1.62
C LEU A 23 2.89 2.89 0.47
N PRO A 24 1.55 2.76 0.49
CA PRO A 24 0.70 3.32 -0.56
C PRO A 24 0.78 4.84 -0.69
N THR A 25 1.05 5.56 0.40
CA THR A 25 1.23 7.01 0.37
C THR A 25 2.59 7.37 -0.24
N GLU A 26 3.64 6.64 0.15
CA GLU A 26 5.00 6.82 -0.39
C GLU A 26 5.04 6.50 -1.89
N LEU A 27 4.36 5.42 -2.33
CA LEU A 27 4.23 5.06 -3.75
C LEU A 27 3.47 6.12 -4.55
N SER A 28 2.30 6.58 -4.08
CA SER A 28 1.55 7.63 -4.78
C SER A 28 2.35 8.95 -4.84
N SER A 29 3.11 9.30 -3.80
CA SER A 29 3.97 10.49 -3.83
C SER A 29 5.10 10.36 -4.85
N LEU A 30 5.69 9.17 -4.98
CA LEU A 30 6.72 8.89 -5.97
C LEU A 30 6.15 8.98 -7.40
N ALA A 31 4.99 8.36 -7.64
CA ALA A 31 4.27 8.42 -8.90
C ALA A 31 4.02 9.87 -9.35
N SER A 32 3.47 10.72 -8.46
CA SER A 32 3.23 12.13 -8.76
C SER A 32 4.51 12.93 -9.03
N THR A 33 5.62 12.58 -8.36
CA THR A 33 6.92 13.23 -8.60
C THR A 33 7.42 12.92 -10.01
N ILE A 34 7.40 11.64 -10.40
CA ILE A 34 7.81 11.20 -11.74
C ILE A 34 6.95 11.86 -12.81
N GLU A 35 5.63 11.86 -12.65
CA GLU A 35 4.71 12.49 -13.61
C GLU A 35 5.00 13.99 -13.77
N THR A 36 5.20 14.69 -12.66
CA THR A 36 5.53 16.13 -12.65
C THR A 36 6.84 16.41 -13.39
N ASP A 37 7.89 15.65 -13.09
CA ASP A 37 9.21 15.83 -13.68
C ASP A 37 9.20 15.53 -15.18
N VAL A 38 8.50 14.48 -15.59
CA VAL A 38 8.37 14.07 -17.00
C VAL A 38 7.60 15.11 -17.80
N GLU A 39 6.51 15.66 -17.26
CA GLU A 39 5.75 16.72 -17.92
C GLU A 39 6.49 18.06 -17.94
N ALA A 40 7.31 18.36 -16.92
CA ALA A 40 8.22 19.51 -16.95
C ALA A 40 9.26 19.37 -18.07
N ALA A 41 9.93 18.22 -18.14
CA ALA A 41 10.90 17.93 -19.21
C ALA A 41 10.25 17.97 -20.60
N ASN A 42 9.01 17.49 -20.73
CA ASN A 42 8.27 17.56 -21.98
C ASN A 42 8.07 19.00 -22.47
N ARG A 43 7.69 19.92 -21.58
CA ARG A 43 7.56 21.33 -21.92
C ARG A 43 8.88 21.92 -22.44
N GLU A 44 10.00 21.60 -21.79
CA GLU A 44 11.33 22.05 -22.23
C GLU A 44 11.70 21.49 -23.61
N VAL A 45 11.43 20.21 -23.85
CA VAL A 45 11.69 19.57 -25.14
C VAL A 45 10.83 20.15 -26.25
N GLN A 46 9.55 20.43 -26.00
CA GLN A 46 8.68 21.07 -27.00
C GLN A 46 9.12 22.51 -27.29
N ASN A 47 9.52 23.27 -26.26
CA ASN A 47 10.04 24.64 -26.41
C ASN A 47 11.40 24.68 -27.16
N SER A 48 12.15 23.58 -27.17
CA SER A 48 13.43 23.50 -27.90
C SER A 48 13.27 23.54 -29.43
N ARG A 49 12.04 23.33 -29.94
CA ARG A 49 11.75 23.28 -31.37
C ARG A 49 12.09 24.57 -32.10
N ASP A 50 11.94 25.71 -31.44
CA ASP A 50 12.25 27.02 -32.00
C ASP A 50 13.76 27.27 -32.15
N PHE A 51 14.60 26.48 -31.47
CA PHE A 51 16.06 26.62 -31.48
C PHE A 51 16.76 25.51 -32.27
N PHE A 52 16.13 24.34 -32.40
CA PHE A 52 16.72 23.14 -33.02
C PHE A 52 15.80 22.52 -34.08
N ASP A 53 15.58 23.24 -35.17
CA ASP A 53 14.86 22.78 -36.36
C ASP A 53 15.77 21.99 -37.30
N SER A 54 16.21 20.82 -36.85
CA SER A 54 17.06 19.92 -37.63
C SER A 54 16.63 18.47 -37.43
N ALA A 55 17.07 17.58 -38.32
CA ALA A 55 16.83 16.14 -38.20
C ALA A 55 17.32 15.56 -36.85
N ALA A 56 18.37 16.13 -36.25
CA ALA A 56 18.84 15.77 -34.92
C ALA A 56 17.85 16.19 -33.82
N GLY A 57 17.25 17.38 -33.96
CA GLY A 57 16.19 17.86 -33.06
C GLY A 57 14.92 17.02 -33.16
N ASP A 58 14.53 16.62 -34.38
CA ASP A 58 13.41 15.69 -34.61
C ASP A 58 13.66 14.31 -33.99
N ALA A 59 14.87 13.77 -34.15
CA ALA A 59 15.27 12.51 -33.56
C ALA A 59 15.25 12.55 -32.02
N MET A 60 15.74 13.64 -31.42
CA MET A 60 15.70 13.86 -29.98
C MET A 60 14.25 13.90 -29.48
N ARG A 61 13.37 14.68 -30.12
CA ARG A 61 11.94 14.79 -29.76
C ARG A 61 11.23 13.44 -29.87
N SER A 62 11.46 12.69 -30.94
CA SER A 62 10.90 11.35 -31.12
C SER A 62 11.37 10.37 -30.04
N ARG A 63 12.65 10.41 -29.68
CA ARG A 63 13.20 9.61 -28.58
C ARG A 63 12.57 10.00 -27.24
N PHE A 64 12.47 11.30 -26.98
CA PHE A 64 11.85 11.80 -25.75
C PHE A 64 10.40 11.34 -25.62
N GLU A 65 9.59 11.31 -26.68
CA GLU A 65 8.22 10.78 -26.62
C GLU A 65 8.16 9.28 -26.29
N VAL A 66 9.18 8.50 -26.64
CA VAL A 66 9.30 7.09 -26.21
C VAL A 66 9.62 7.05 -24.72
N ASP A 67 10.60 7.82 -24.27
CA ASP A 67 11.02 7.85 -22.86
C ASP A 67 9.88 8.37 -21.96
N ARG A 68 9.12 9.39 -22.40
CA ARG A 68 7.92 9.91 -21.75
C ARG A 68 6.86 8.83 -21.55
N ARG A 69 6.54 8.08 -22.61
CA ARG A 69 5.57 6.98 -22.54
C ARG A 69 6.02 5.87 -21.58
N ASN A 70 7.30 5.53 -21.58
CA ASN A 70 7.84 4.53 -20.66
C ASN A 70 7.79 5.00 -19.20
N ALA A 71 8.05 6.29 -18.96
CA ALA A 71 7.97 6.86 -17.63
C ALA A 71 6.51 6.88 -17.13
N LEU A 72 5.55 7.28 -17.95
CA LEU A 72 4.13 7.25 -17.60
C LEU A 72 3.61 5.81 -17.38
N ALA A 73 4.07 4.84 -18.17
CA ALA A 73 3.76 3.43 -17.90
C ALA A 73 4.33 2.94 -16.56
N THR A 74 5.45 3.51 -16.11
CA THR A 74 6.03 3.22 -14.79
C THR A 74 5.19 3.83 -13.67
N VAL A 75 4.68 5.05 -13.87
CA VAL A 75 3.72 5.70 -12.96
C VAL A 75 2.47 4.82 -12.79
N ASP A 76 1.88 4.35 -13.89
CA ASP A 76 0.71 3.46 -13.86
C ASP A 76 1.01 2.16 -13.08
N ALA A 77 2.20 1.58 -13.28
CA ALA A 77 2.61 0.38 -12.56
C ALA A 77 2.74 0.64 -11.05
N ILE A 78 3.32 1.77 -10.64
CA ILE A 78 3.44 2.17 -9.22
C ILE A 78 2.06 2.35 -8.59
N ASP A 79 1.14 3.05 -9.27
CA ASP A 79 -0.22 3.26 -8.75
C ASP A 79 -1.02 1.96 -8.67
N SER A 80 -0.80 1.03 -9.60
CA SER A 80 -1.42 -0.30 -9.57
C SER A 80 -1.02 -1.12 -8.33
N MET A 81 0.16 -0.87 -7.75
CA MET A 81 0.63 -1.53 -6.53
C MET A 81 -0.02 -0.95 -5.27
N ALA A 82 -0.41 0.33 -5.29
CA ALA A 82 -0.92 1.00 -4.09
C ALA A 82 -2.29 0.46 -3.65
N ALA A 83 -3.19 0.16 -4.59
CA ALA A 83 -4.55 -0.27 -4.27
C ALA A 83 -4.61 -1.63 -3.54
N PRO A 84 -3.97 -2.71 -4.02
CA PRO A 84 -3.96 -4.00 -3.32
C PRO A 84 -3.33 -3.91 -1.92
N VAL A 85 -2.27 -3.10 -1.77
CA VAL A 85 -1.62 -2.91 -0.45
C VAL A 85 -2.58 -2.22 0.52
N ARG A 86 -3.33 -1.20 0.08
CA ARG A 86 -4.37 -0.55 0.91
C ARG A 86 -5.45 -1.53 1.32
N GLU A 87 -5.95 -2.32 0.39
CA GLU A 87 -7.02 -3.30 0.64
C GLU A 87 -6.59 -4.34 1.68
N VAL A 88 -5.44 -4.97 1.47
CA VAL A 88 -4.88 -5.97 2.40
C VAL A 88 -4.64 -5.32 3.76
N THR A 89 -4.01 -4.14 3.80
CA THR A 89 -3.75 -3.45 5.07
C THR A 89 -5.04 -3.16 5.85
N SER A 90 -6.10 -2.72 5.16
CA SER A 90 -7.42 -2.48 5.76
C SER A 90 -8.06 -3.74 6.34
N LEU A 91 -7.91 -4.88 5.65
CA LEU A 91 -8.40 -6.17 6.14
C LEU A 91 -7.71 -6.56 7.44
N PHE A 92 -6.38 -6.47 7.47
CA PHE A 92 -5.57 -6.79 8.66
C PHE A 92 -5.88 -5.85 9.82
N ASP A 93 -6.09 -4.55 9.56
CA ASP A 93 -6.43 -3.56 10.59
C ASP A 93 -7.81 -3.83 11.20
N THR A 94 -8.80 -4.15 10.35
CA THR A 94 -10.16 -4.52 10.79
C THR A 94 -10.15 -5.79 11.65
N ALA A 95 -9.40 -6.82 11.24
CA ALA A 95 -9.25 -8.06 12.00
C ALA A 95 -8.60 -7.80 13.37
N THR A 96 -7.54 -6.98 13.39
CA THR A 96 -6.84 -6.59 14.62
C THR A 96 -7.75 -5.80 15.55
N ALA A 97 -8.51 -4.84 15.03
CA ALA A 97 -9.46 -4.05 15.79
C ALA A 97 -10.58 -4.91 16.40
N THR A 98 -11.10 -5.85 15.61
CA THR A 98 -12.14 -6.80 16.06
C THR A 98 -11.64 -7.65 17.24
N ILE A 99 -10.44 -8.23 17.13
CA ILE A 99 -9.86 -9.04 18.20
C ILE A 99 -9.60 -8.19 19.46
N LYS A 100 -9.05 -6.98 19.33
CA LYS A 100 -8.86 -6.05 20.46
C LYS A 100 -10.17 -5.68 21.15
N ASP A 101 -11.24 -5.46 20.38
CA ASP A 101 -12.56 -5.17 20.93
C ASP A 101 -13.17 -6.37 21.66
N THR A 102 -13.04 -7.57 21.10
CA THR A 102 -13.49 -8.81 21.73
C THR A 102 -12.75 -9.08 23.03
N VAL A 103 -11.42 -8.94 23.06
CA VAL A 103 -10.60 -9.11 24.28
C VAL A 103 -11.08 -8.15 25.37
N ARG A 104 -11.24 -6.86 25.04
CA ARG A 104 -11.74 -5.84 25.98
C ARG A 104 -13.15 -6.16 26.50
N LYS A 105 -14.05 -6.69 25.66
CA LYS A 105 -15.39 -7.13 26.09
C LYS A 105 -15.36 -8.33 27.04
N ILE A 106 -14.43 -9.26 26.83
CA ILE A 106 -14.22 -10.41 27.72
C ILE A 106 -13.68 -9.93 29.07
N GLU A 107 -12.66 -9.07 29.07
CA GLU A 107 -12.07 -8.49 30.29
C GLU A 107 -13.07 -7.64 31.10
N ALA A 108 -13.98 -6.95 30.41
CA ALA A 108 -15.05 -6.17 31.05
C ALA A 108 -16.28 -7.01 31.45
N SER A 109 -16.28 -8.32 31.19
CA SER A 109 -17.46 -9.15 31.45
C SER A 109 -17.65 -9.41 32.95
N GLU A 110 -18.89 -9.26 33.42
CA GLU A 110 -19.28 -9.64 34.79
C GLU A 110 -19.27 -11.16 35.01
N TYR A 111 -19.34 -11.92 33.92
CA TYR A 111 -19.12 -13.35 33.93
C TYR A 111 -17.61 -13.57 33.89
N GLN A 112 -17.06 -14.40 34.79
CA GLN A 112 -15.63 -14.76 34.85
C GLN A 112 -15.19 -15.49 33.56
N LEU A 113 -15.09 -14.73 32.46
CA LEU A 113 -14.75 -15.18 31.12
C LEU A 113 -13.27 -14.93 30.89
N PHE A 114 -12.63 -15.88 30.24
CA PHE A 114 -11.25 -15.74 29.77
C PHE A 114 -11.13 -16.35 28.39
N TYR A 115 -10.22 -15.82 27.58
CA TYR A 115 -9.92 -16.38 26.26
C TYR A 115 -8.62 -17.17 26.31
N LYS A 116 -8.52 -18.20 25.48
CA LYS A 116 -7.29 -18.90 25.16
C LYS A 116 -6.70 -18.31 23.88
N ASP A 117 -5.39 -18.42 23.75
CA ASP A 117 -4.64 -17.86 22.62
C ASP A 117 -5.03 -18.48 21.26
N ASP A 118 -5.73 -19.63 21.27
CA ASP A 118 -6.29 -20.30 20.11
C ASP A 118 -7.69 -19.81 19.70
N GLY A 119 -8.20 -18.74 20.33
CA GLY A 119 -9.50 -18.14 20.00
C GLY A 119 -10.69 -18.68 20.79
N ARG A 120 -10.50 -19.67 21.68
CA ARG A 120 -11.60 -20.20 22.49
C ARG A 120 -11.90 -19.31 23.70
N CYS A 121 -13.17 -18.97 23.91
CA CYS A 121 -13.65 -18.34 25.13
C CYS A 121 -14.11 -19.41 26.13
N CYS A 122 -13.75 -19.27 27.40
CA CYS A 122 -14.09 -20.19 28.47
C CYS A 122 -14.71 -19.42 29.64
N ARG A 123 -15.57 -20.10 30.39
CA ARG A 123 -16.12 -19.60 31.65
C ARG A 123 -15.43 -20.35 32.79
N GLU A 124 -14.97 -19.62 33.79
CA GLU A 124 -14.41 -20.23 35.00
C GLU A 124 -15.55 -20.91 35.79
N SER A 125 -15.49 -22.24 35.89
CA SER A 125 -16.39 -23.03 36.72
C SER A 125 -15.85 -23.03 38.15
N ARG A 126 -16.61 -22.46 39.08
CA ARG A 126 -16.36 -22.59 40.53
C ARG A 126 -16.44 -24.04 40.99
#